data_AF-G9EIZ2-F1
#
_entry.id   AF-G9EIZ2-F1
#
_cell.length_a   1.000
_cell.length_b   1.000
_cell.length_c   1.000
_cell.angle_alpha   90.00
_cell.angle_beta   90.00
_cell.angle_gamma   90.00
#
_symmetry.space_group_name_H-M   'P 1'
#
loop_
_entity.id
_entity.type
_entity.pdbx_description
1 polymer ?
#
loop_
_entity_poly.entity_id
_entity_poly.type
_entity_poly.pdbx_seq_one_letter_code
_entity_poly.pdbx_strand_id
1 'polypeptide(L)'
;MGVYLLQQLFNKTDRQIEYDVKDNAAYQLFCGVGIVEQWHVPDHTKIEEFRSRLLKEREEELVNRRAGIEPLIGHAKHGGQLGQSRMKSDKGIESSGYTAVLGFNMRQLIKWQKLPVRRKIA
;
A
#
# COMPACT_ATOMS: atom_id res chain seq x y z
N MET A 1 -14.89 -3.28 14.20
CA MET A 1 -14.30 -1.98 13.79
C MET A 1 -13.64 -1.24 14.95
N GLY A 2 -14.39 -0.83 15.98
CA GLY A 2 -13.83 -0.06 17.11
C GLY A 2 -12.69 -0.77 17.87
N VAL A 3 -12.84 -2.08 18.12
CA VAL A 3 -11.82 -2.89 18.81
C VAL A 3 -10.48 -2.90 18.06
N TYR A 4 -10.52 -3.04 16.72
CA TYR A 4 -9.32 -3.02 15.90
C TYR A 4 -8.62 -1.64 15.93
N LEU A 5 -9.38 -0.54 15.94
CA LEU A 5 -8.81 0.80 16.08
C LEU A 5 -8.09 0.98 17.42
N LEU A 6 -8.71 0.54 18.52
CA LEU A 6 -8.08 0.57 19.85
C LEU A 6 -6.82 -0.31 19.89
N GLN A 7 -6.85 -1.47 19.23
CA GLN A 7 -5.70 -2.35 19.09
C GLN A 7 -4.52 -1.66 18.41
N GLN A 8 -4.77 -0.93 17.31
CA GLN A 8 -3.73 -0.19 16.59
C GLN A 8 -3.23 1.02 17.38
N LEU A 9 -4.12 1.78 18.01
CA LEU A 9 -3.78 2.97 18.79
C LEU A 9 -2.88 2.67 19.98
N PHE A 10 -3.12 1.55 20.67
CA PHE A 10 -2.38 1.16 21.86
C PHE A 10 -1.32 0.07 21.62
N ASN A 11 -1.10 -0.32 20.35
CA ASN A 11 -0.16 -1.36 19.94
C ASN A 11 -0.30 -2.67 20.76
N LYS A 12 -1.53 -3.19 20.86
CA LYS A 12 -1.86 -4.36 21.69
C LYS A 12 -2.06 -5.64 20.88
N THR A 13 -1.83 -6.79 21.51
CA THR A 13 -2.17 -8.11 20.94
C THR A 13 -3.68 -8.35 20.95
N ASP A 14 -4.18 -9.30 20.14
CA ASP A 14 -5.61 -9.63 20.06
C ASP A 14 -6.21 -10.04 21.40
N ARG A 15 -5.46 -10.82 22.19
CA ARG A 15 -5.87 -11.23 23.54
C ARG A 15 -5.89 -10.07 24.51
N GLN A 16 -4.86 -9.22 24.49
CA GLN A 16 -4.81 -8.06 25.38
C GLN A 16 -5.98 -7.12 25.13
N ILE A 17 -6.25 -6.78 23.86
CA ILE A 17 -7.35 -5.87 23.54
C ILE A 17 -8.71 -6.48 23.88
N GLU A 18 -8.88 -7.80 23.76
CA GLU A 18 -10.07 -8.50 24.23
C GLU A 18 -10.30 -8.29 25.73
N TYR A 19 -9.27 -8.53 26.56
CA TYR A 19 -9.35 -8.29 28.01
C TYR A 19 -9.62 -6.83 28.33
N ASP A 20 -8.92 -5.91 27.67
CA ASP A 20 -9.09 -4.48 27.91
C ASP A 20 -10.51 -4.00 27.58
N VAL A 21 -11.11 -4.51 26.51
CA VAL A 21 -12.49 -4.16 26.13
C VAL A 21 -13.48 -4.76 27.13
N LYS A 22 -13.20 -5.94 27.71
CA LYS A 22 -14.03 -6.52 28.79
C LYS A 22 -13.98 -5.68 30.06
N ASP A 23 -12.79 -5.23 30.46
CA ASP A 23 -12.59 -4.53 31.75
C ASP A 23 -12.84 -3.02 31.68
N ASN A 24 -12.88 -2.41 30.49
CA ASN A 24 -13.01 -0.96 30.34
C ASN A 24 -14.31 -0.54 29.64
N ALA A 25 -15.26 -0.02 30.41
CA ALA A 25 -16.53 0.50 29.91
C ALA A 25 -16.38 1.61 28.84
N ALA A 26 -15.31 2.41 28.90
CA ALA A 26 -15.06 3.44 27.89
C ALA A 26 -14.72 2.82 26.52
N TYR A 27 -13.98 1.71 26.50
CA TYR A 27 -13.69 0.98 25.27
C TYR A 27 -14.93 0.31 24.70
N GLN A 28 -15.81 -0.22 25.57
CA GLN A 28 -17.09 -0.78 25.15
C GLN A 28 -18.00 0.28 24.51
N LEU A 29 -18.10 1.46 25.14
CA LEU A 29 -18.84 2.60 24.60
C LEU A 29 -18.28 3.06 23.25
N PHE A 30 -16.95 3.18 23.14
CA PHE A 30 -16.27 3.50 21.87
C PHE A 30 -16.56 2.47 20.78
N CYS A 31 -16.67 1.19 21.17
CA CYS A 31 -16.99 0.10 20.26
C CYS A 31 -18.49 0.00 19.92
N GLY A 32 -19.34 0.83 20.52
CA GLY A 32 -20.75 0.95 20.18
C GLY A 32 -21.73 0.27 21.13
N VAL A 33 -21.35 -0.03 22.39
CA VAL A 33 -22.33 -0.48 23.39
C VAL A 33 -23.49 0.50 23.50
N GLY A 34 -24.72 -0.02 23.38
CA GLY A 34 -25.95 0.77 23.44
C GLY A 34 -26.36 1.45 22.14
N ILE A 35 -25.51 1.46 21.12
CA ILE A 35 -25.80 1.99 19.78
C ILE A 35 -25.96 0.84 18.78
N VAL A 36 -25.11 -0.19 18.89
CA VAL A 36 -25.15 -1.38 18.04
C VAL A 36 -26.08 -2.41 18.67
N GLU A 37 -27.12 -2.82 17.94
CA GLU A 37 -28.01 -3.89 18.38
C GLU A 37 -27.23 -5.20 18.56
N GLN A 38 -27.47 -5.89 19.68
CA GLN A 38 -26.82 -7.17 20.02
C GLN A 38 -25.28 -7.10 20.09
N TRP A 39 -24.75 -5.95 20.50
CA TRP A 39 -23.32 -5.79 20.72
C TRP A 39 -22.79 -6.76 21.78
N HIS A 40 -21.71 -7.47 21.44
CA HIS A 40 -20.95 -8.29 22.35
C HIS A 40 -19.46 -8.04 22.12
N VAL A 41 -18.64 -8.27 23.15
CA VAL A 41 -17.19 -8.20 23.01
C VAL A 41 -16.74 -9.29 22.03
N PRO A 42 -16.05 -8.94 20.93
CA PRO A 42 -15.54 -9.94 20.00
C PRO A 42 -14.40 -10.73 20.64
N ASP A 43 -14.43 -12.04 20.46
CA ASP A 43 -13.36 -12.94 20.86
C ASP A 43 -12.09 -12.68 20.03
N HIS A 44 -10.90 -12.92 20.60
CA HIS A 44 -9.61 -12.73 19.93
C HIS A 44 -9.54 -13.39 18.54
N THR A 45 -10.14 -14.57 18.35
CA THR A 45 -10.19 -15.24 17.05
C THR A 45 -10.93 -14.42 15.98
N LYS A 46 -12.03 -13.74 16.35
CA LYS A 46 -12.76 -12.87 15.41
C LYS A 46 -11.98 -11.60 15.09
N ILE A 47 -11.21 -11.09 16.06
CA ILE A 47 -10.32 -9.94 15.86
C ILE A 47 -9.21 -10.31 14.89
N GLU A 48 -8.61 -11.48 15.06
CA GLU A 48 -7.57 -12.03 14.18
C GLU A 48 -8.08 -12.28 12.76
N GLU A 49 -9.25 -12.91 12.60
CA GLU A 49 -9.88 -13.14 11.30
C GLU A 49 -10.15 -11.82 10.56
N PHE A 50 -10.73 -10.85 11.27
CA PHE A 50 -11.00 -9.52 10.73
C PHE A 50 -9.72 -8.80 10.31
N ARG A 51 -8.67 -8.83 11.14
CA ARG A 51 -7.36 -8.26 10.82
C ARG A 51 -6.76 -8.92 9.59
N SER A 52 -6.79 -10.26 9.52
CA SER A 52 -6.22 -11.02 8.41
C SER A 52 -6.91 -10.71 7.09
N ARG A 53 -8.24 -10.55 7.10
CA ARG A 53 -9.00 -10.10 5.93
C ARG A 53 -8.59 -8.70 5.49
N LEU A 54 -8.49 -7.74 6.41
CA LEU A 54 -8.05 -6.37 6.09
C LEU A 54 -6.63 -6.32 5.55
N LEU A 55 -5.70 -7.10 6.14
CA LEU A 55 -4.32 -7.20 5.65
C LEU A 55 -4.28 -7.68 4.21
N LYS A 56 -5.06 -8.73 3.89
CA LYS A 56 -5.17 -9.25 2.53
C LYS A 56 -5.71 -8.21 1.56
N GLU A 57 -6.79 -7.50 1.90
CA GLU A 57 -7.34 -6.42 1.07
C GLU A 57 -6.32 -5.30 0.83
N ARG A 58 -5.55 -4.93 1.86
CA ARG A 58 -4.48 -3.93 1.75
C ARG A 58 -3.32 -4.41 0.87
N GLU A 59 -2.92 -5.67 1.00
CA GLU A 59 -1.89 -6.26 0.14
C GLU A 59 -2.35 -6.28 -1.33
N GLU A 60 -3.59 -6.69 -1.60
CA GLU A 60 -4.18 -6.66 -2.93
C GLU A 60 -4.23 -5.24 -3.50
N GLU A 61 -4.59 -4.23 -2.69
CA GLU A 61 -4.56 -2.82 -3.07
C GLU A 61 -3.14 -2.38 -3.49
N LEU A 62 -2.13 -2.71 -2.68
CA LEU A 62 -0.74 -2.38 -2.98
C LEU A 62 -0.22 -3.08 -4.23
N VAL A 63 -0.56 -4.36 -4.42
CA VAL A 63 -0.22 -5.14 -5.62
C VAL A 63 -0.87 -4.54 -6.86
N ASN A 64 -2.16 -4.20 -6.79
CA ASN A 64 -2.87 -3.56 -7.89
C ASN A 64 -2.28 -2.20 -8.27
N ARG A 65 -1.90 -1.39 -7.27
CA ARG A 65 -1.20 -0.12 -7.52
C ARG A 65 0.15 -0.32 -8.20
N ARG A 66 0.90 -1.36 -7.82
CA ARG A 66 2.19 -1.70 -8.42
C ARG A 66 2.05 -2.23 -9.84
N ALA A 67 0.99 -2.99 -10.15
CA ALA A 67 0.74 -3.53 -11.48
C ALA A 67 0.70 -2.44 -12.58
N GLY A 68 0.25 -1.22 -12.25
CA GLY A 68 0.24 -0.09 -13.18
C GLY A 68 1.63 0.39 -13.62
N ILE A 69 2.67 0.18 -12.81
CA ILE A 69 4.05 0.60 -13.12
C ILE A 69 4.95 -0.53 -13.60
N GLU A 70 4.55 -1.80 -13.43
CA GLU A 70 5.32 -2.98 -13.89
C GLU A 70 5.69 -2.91 -15.40
N PRO A 71 4.81 -2.48 -16.32
CA PRO A 71 5.19 -2.32 -17.73
C PRO A 71 6.31 -1.28 -17.93
N LEU A 72 6.29 -0.18 -17.17
CA LEU A 72 7.31 0.87 -17.24
C LEU A 72 8.65 0.37 -16.70
N ILE A 73 8.63 -0.37 -15.58
CA ILE A 73 9.81 -1.02 -15.01
C ILE A 73 10.38 -2.04 -16.02
N GLY A 74 9.53 -2.83 -16.67
CA GLY A 74 9.92 -3.76 -17.72
C GLY A 74 10.63 -3.07 -18.90
N HIS A 75 10.09 -1.95 -19.36
CA HIS A 75 10.71 -1.14 -20.43
C HIS A 75 12.04 -0.53 -19.99
N ALA A 76 12.14 -0.02 -18.76
CA ALA A 76 13.40 0.50 -18.23
C ALA A 76 14.47 -0.61 -18.10
N LYS A 77 14.08 -1.82 -17.69
CA LYS A 77 14.98 -2.97 -17.58
C LYS A 77 15.54 -3.43 -18.94
N HIS A 78 14.66 -3.65 -19.92
CA HIS A 78 15.06 -4.20 -21.23
C HIS A 78 15.50 -3.12 -22.22
N GLY A 79 14.80 -1.99 -22.27
CA GLY A 79 15.08 -0.87 -23.18
C GLY A 79 15.97 0.23 -22.59
N GLY A 80 16.22 0.22 -21.27
CA GLY A 80 16.96 1.27 -20.56
C GLY A 80 18.27 0.83 -19.91
N GLN A 81 18.83 -0.35 -20.22
CA GLN A 81 20.04 -0.91 -19.58
C GLN A 81 19.95 -1.14 -18.05
N LEU A 82 18.83 -0.83 -17.40
CA LEU A 82 18.63 -1.05 -15.95
C LEU A 82 18.72 -2.55 -15.58
N GLY A 83 18.39 -3.47 -16.50
CA GLY A 83 18.46 -4.91 -16.27
C GLY A 83 19.85 -5.53 -16.46
N GLN A 84 20.84 -4.77 -16.94
CA GLN A 84 22.18 -5.25 -17.27
C GLN A 84 23.21 -4.14 -17.01
N SER A 85 23.47 -3.81 -15.74
CA SER A 85 24.58 -2.90 -15.41
C SER A 85 25.91 -3.66 -15.49
N ARG A 86 26.85 -3.16 -16.29
CA ARG A 86 28.23 -3.70 -16.41
C ARG A 86 29.22 -2.99 -15.48
N MET A 87 28.72 -2.14 -14.58
CA MET A 87 29.55 -1.37 -13.67
C MET A 87 30.00 -2.22 -12.48
N LYS A 88 31.27 -2.04 -12.06
CA LYS A 88 31.91 -2.88 -11.04
C LYS A 88 31.63 -2.44 -9.60
N SER A 89 31.11 -1.24 -9.39
CA SER A 89 30.87 -0.67 -8.06
C SER A 89 29.40 -0.34 -7.84
N ASP A 90 28.93 -0.43 -6.59
CA ASP A 90 27.54 -0.18 -6.23
C ASP A 90 27.09 1.24 -6.60
N LYS A 91 27.93 2.24 -6.31
CA LYS A 91 27.71 3.64 -6.73
C LYS A 91 27.58 3.76 -8.25
N GLY A 92 28.34 2.95 -8.99
CA GLY A 92 28.24 2.89 -10.43
C GLY A 92 26.90 2.31 -10.89
N ILE A 93 26.51 1.16 -10.33
CA ILE A 93 25.23 0.51 -10.62
C ILE A 93 24.06 1.47 -10.33
N GLU A 94 24.11 2.20 -9.21
CA GLU A 94 23.11 3.19 -8.83
C GLU A 94 23.02 4.34 -9.86
N SER A 95 24.16 4.92 -10.24
CA SER A 95 24.25 5.98 -11.26
C SER A 95 23.72 5.52 -12.63
N SER A 96 24.05 4.30 -13.03
CA SER A 96 23.49 3.66 -14.23
C SER A 96 21.96 3.55 -14.15
N GLY A 97 21.44 3.19 -12.97
CA GLY A 97 20.02 3.13 -12.70
C GLY A 97 19.31 4.48 -12.86
N TYR A 98 19.87 5.55 -12.30
CA TYR A 98 19.32 6.90 -12.48
C TYR A 98 19.35 7.34 -13.95
N THR A 99 20.45 7.07 -14.65
CA THR A 99 20.60 7.43 -16.07
C THR A 99 19.59 6.69 -16.96
N ALA A 100 19.32 5.42 -16.68
CA ALA A 100 18.32 4.60 -17.36
C ALA A 100 16.90 5.21 -17.27
N VAL A 101 16.49 5.58 -16.05
CA VAL A 101 15.18 6.19 -15.78
C VAL A 101 15.09 7.59 -16.39
N LEU A 102 16.14 8.39 -16.27
CA LEU A 102 16.23 9.72 -16.89
C LEU A 102 16.03 9.64 -18.41
N GLY A 103 16.77 8.74 -19.08
CA GLY A 103 16.67 8.52 -20.51
C GLY A 103 15.27 8.03 -20.94
N PHE A 104 14.63 7.18 -20.12
CA PHE A 104 13.24 6.78 -20.35
C PHE A 104 12.28 7.98 -20.29
N ASN A 105 12.38 8.81 -19.27
CA ASN A 105 11.54 9.99 -19.09
C ASN A 105 11.73 11.03 -20.20
N MET A 106 12.98 11.30 -20.58
CA MET A 106 13.31 12.21 -21.69
C MET A 106 12.68 11.75 -23.01
N ARG A 107 12.71 10.44 -23.32
CA ARG A 107 12.05 9.89 -24.51
C ARG A 107 10.55 10.12 -24.51
N GLN A 108 9.89 10.02 -23.35
CA GLN A 108 8.46 10.33 -23.26
C GLN A 108 8.23 11.82 -23.52
N LEU A 109 8.98 12.72 -22.86
CA LEU A 109 8.84 14.17 -23.05
C LEU A 109 8.98 14.60 -24.52
N ILE A 110 9.95 14.03 -25.24
CA ILE A 110 10.15 14.28 -26.67
C ILE A 110 8.94 13.79 -27.49
N LYS A 111 8.36 12.62 -27.15
CA LYS A 111 7.13 12.14 -27.79
C LYS A 111 5.97 13.10 -27.55
N TRP A 112 5.80 13.58 -26.31
CA TRP A 112 4.75 14.54 -25.96
C TRP A 112 4.88 15.86 -26.72
N GLN A 113 6.10 16.38 -26.92
CA GLN A 113 6.33 17.59 -27.73
C GLN A 113 5.96 17.41 -29.21
N LYS A 114 6.12 16.21 -29.75
CA LYS A 114 5.84 15.91 -31.18
C LYS A 114 4.36 15.60 -31.45
N LEU A 115 3.54 15.38 -30.43
CA LEU A 115 2.12 15.11 -30.62
C LEU A 115 1.39 16.41 -30.97
N PRO A 116 0.65 16.47 -32.09
CA PRO A 116 -0.21 17.61 -32.35
C PRO A 116 -1.19 17.73 -31.19
N VAL A 117 -1.27 18.92 -30.57
CA VAL A 117 -2.22 19.21 -29.50
C VAL A 117 -3.61 18.86 -30.05
N ARG A 118 -4.21 17.77 -29.56
CA ARG A 118 -5.61 17.46 -29.83
C ARG A 118 -6.40 18.62 -29.24
N ARG A 119 -6.75 19.61 -30.07
CA ARG A 119 -7.77 20.61 -29.73
C ARG A 119 -9.01 19.81 -29.39
N LYS A 120 -9.44 19.84 -28.13
CA LYS A 120 -10.76 19.35 -27.75
C LYS A 120 -11.75 20.16 -28.59
N ILE A 121 -12.38 19.50 -29.55
CA ILE A 121 -13.54 20.06 -30.25
C ILE A 121 -14.63 20.10 -29.17
N ALA A 122 -15.12 21.30 -28.90
CA ALA A 122 -16.21 21.59 -27.98
C ALA A 122 -17.53 21.05 -28.51
#